data_AF-A0A2S2NQ02-F1
#
_entry.id   AF-A0A2S2NQ02-F1
#
_cell.length_a   1.000
_cell.length_b   1.000
_cell.length_c   1.000
_cell.angle_alpha   90.00
_cell.angle_beta   90.00
_cell.angle_gamma   90.00
#
_symmetry.space_group_name_H-M   'P 1'
#
loop_
_entity.id
_entity.type
_entity.pdbx_description
1 polymer ?
#
loop_
_entity_poly.entity_id
_entity_poly.type
_entity_poly.pdbx_seq_one_letter_code
_entity_poly.pdbx_strand_id
1 'polypeptide(L)'
;LGKILCDVPGINLFKFNDNDTVIPPEKALPSSVFLFDDIATENHGIIRSYFMRCRHNLIDVCYLAQSYSRVPKQLIRDNANFIVLFKQDEINLKHVYDEHCSGDIKYSEFKDFCMTCWRGGRFEFVVISSEHERDNGRYRHGFDTYVII
;
A
#
# COMPACT_ATOMS: atom_id res chain seq x y z
N LEU A 1 8.39 3.99 17.27
CA LEU A 1 8.57 4.95 16.16
C LEU A 1 9.07 6.33 16.66
N GLY A 2 8.31 7.06 17.48
CA GLY A 2 8.70 8.43 17.91
C GLY A 2 10.12 8.56 18.47
N LYS A 3 10.51 7.69 19.42
CA LYS A 3 11.87 7.70 19.99
C LYS A 3 12.98 7.46 18.95
N ILE A 4 12.70 6.69 17.91
CA ILE A 4 13.69 6.35 16.86
C ILE A 4 13.83 7.54 15.89
N LEU A 5 12.72 8.18 15.52
CA LEU A 5 12.72 9.27 14.56
C LEU A 5 13.22 10.60 15.15
N CYS A 6 13.06 10.81 16.45
CA CYS A 6 13.57 12.01 17.13
C CYS A 6 15.10 12.18 17.01
N ASP A 7 15.83 11.08 16.83
CA ASP A 7 17.29 11.09 16.74
C ASP A 7 17.80 11.27 15.30
N VAL A 8 16.91 11.37 14.31
CA VAL A 8 17.27 11.55 12.89
C VAL A 8 17.14 13.03 12.50
N PRO A 9 18.25 13.75 12.25
CA PRO A 9 18.20 15.16 11.89
C PRO A 9 17.38 15.39 10.60
N GLY A 10 16.49 16.39 10.63
CA GLY A 10 15.68 16.78 9.48
C GLY A 10 14.38 15.99 9.30
N ILE A 11 14.13 14.95 10.11
CA ILE A 11 12.85 14.24 10.11
C ILE A 11 11.96 14.80 11.23
N ASN A 12 10.74 15.18 10.86
CA ASN A 12 9.71 15.59 11.80
C ASN A 12 8.59 14.54 11.83
N LEU A 13 8.14 14.17 13.02
CA LEU A 13 7.00 13.27 13.21
C LEU A 13 5.80 14.06 13.71
N PHE A 14 4.73 14.06 12.91
CA PHE A 14 3.44 14.63 13.28
C PHE A 14 2.44 13.49 13.51
N LYS A 15 1.64 13.59 14.57
CA LYS A 15 0.60 12.61 14.89
C LYS A 15 -0.75 13.30 14.87
N PHE A 16 -1.69 12.70 14.17
CA PHE A 16 -3.08 13.12 14.09
C PHE A 16 -3.90 11.98 14.70
N ASN A 17 -4.75 12.30 15.67
CA ASN A 17 -5.59 11.28 16.32
C ASN A 17 -7.00 11.22 15.72
N ASP A 18 -7.36 12.20 14.90
CA ASP A 18 -8.67 12.33 14.27
C ASP A 18 -8.51 12.84 12.83
N ASN A 19 -9.30 12.33 11.89
CA ASN A 19 -9.25 12.77 10.48
C ASN A 19 -9.50 14.26 10.28
N ASP A 20 -10.30 14.90 11.14
CA ASP A 20 -10.60 16.32 11.03
C ASP A 20 -9.38 17.20 11.34
N THR A 21 -8.37 16.63 12.01
CA THR A 21 -7.11 17.32 12.33
C THR A 21 -6.05 17.14 11.24
N VAL A 22 -6.25 16.17 10.34
CA VAL A 22 -5.32 15.91 9.24
C VAL A 22 -5.41 17.08 8.26
N ILE A 23 -4.26 17.70 7.99
CA ILE A 23 -4.18 18.79 7.03
C ILE A 23 -4.53 18.31 5.61
N PRO A 24 -5.09 19.15 4.74
CA PRO A 24 -5.27 18.79 3.33
C PRO A 24 -3.94 18.63 2.60
N PRO A 25 -3.87 17.80 1.53
CA PRO A 25 -2.64 17.55 0.78
C PRO A 25 -1.94 18.82 0.28
N GLU A 26 -2.69 19.87 -0.07
CA GLU A 26 -2.17 21.14 -0.58
C GLU A 26 -1.40 21.96 0.46
N LYS A 27 -1.57 21.64 1.75
CA LYS A 27 -0.88 22.31 2.86
C LYS A 27 0.29 21.47 3.40
N ALA A 28 0.42 20.22 2.97
CA ALA A 28 1.52 19.37 3.38
C ALA A 28 2.80 19.74 2.63
N LEU A 29 3.95 19.56 3.29
CA LEU A 29 5.25 19.85 2.71
C LEU A 29 5.63 18.79 1.66
N PRO A 30 6.33 19.17 0.57
CA PRO A 30 6.92 18.20 -0.35
C PRO A 30 7.84 17.21 0.36
N SER A 31 7.96 16.00 -0.19
CA SER A 31 8.72 14.88 0.40
C SER A 31 8.20 14.39 1.77
N SER A 32 6.95 14.75 2.11
CA SER A 32 6.28 14.19 3.30
C SER A 32 5.75 12.78 3.01
N VAL A 33 5.76 11.92 4.02
CA VAL A 33 5.12 10.60 3.99
C VAL A 33 3.96 10.59 4.98
N PHE A 34 2.75 10.32 4.49
CA PHE A 34 1.54 10.17 5.30
C PHE A 34 1.22 8.71 5.53
N LEU A 35 1.08 8.32 6.79
CA LEU A 35 0.73 6.95 7.19
C LEU A 35 -0.66 6.97 7.83
N PHE A 36 -1.62 6.32 7.17
CA PHE A 36 -2.96 6.11 7.72
C PHE A 36 -3.05 4.71 8.32
N ASP A 37 -3.08 4.64 9.66
CA ASP A 37 -3.10 3.39 10.42
C ASP A 37 -4.48 3.16 11.07
N ASP A 38 -5.07 2.00 10.84
CA ASP A 38 -6.35 1.55 11.42
C ASP A 38 -7.54 2.53 11.32
N ILE A 39 -7.65 3.24 10.20
CA ILE A 39 -8.68 4.28 9.95
C ILE A 39 -10.02 3.75 9.42
N ALA A 40 -10.27 2.44 9.57
CA ALA A 40 -11.37 1.77 8.87
C ALA A 40 -12.78 2.24 9.27
N THR A 41 -12.93 2.94 10.39
CA THR A 41 -14.20 3.50 10.89
C THR A 41 -14.39 4.98 10.58
N GLU A 42 -13.43 5.64 9.95
CA GLU A 42 -13.42 7.09 9.84
C GLU A 42 -13.95 7.63 8.48
N ASN A 43 -14.16 8.94 8.41
CA ASN A 43 -14.53 9.62 7.18
C ASN A 43 -13.38 9.58 6.17
N HIS A 44 -13.53 8.80 5.10
CA HIS A 44 -12.51 8.58 4.09
C HIS A 44 -12.28 9.77 3.14
N GLY A 45 -12.97 10.90 3.30
CA GLY A 45 -12.86 12.06 2.40
C GLY A 45 -11.45 12.64 2.30
N ILE A 46 -10.76 12.78 3.44
CA ILE A 46 -9.38 13.29 3.47
C ILE A 46 -8.40 12.30 2.86
N ILE A 47 -8.51 11.01 3.21
CA ILE A 47 -7.66 9.93 2.69
C ILE A 47 -7.79 9.80 1.17
N ARG A 48 -9.02 9.84 0.65
CA ARG A 48 -9.28 9.87 -0.80
C ARG A 48 -8.57 11.04 -1.46
N SER A 49 -8.64 12.23 -0.85
CA SER A 49 -7.96 13.42 -1.37
C SER A 49 -6.45 13.22 -1.44
N TYR A 50 -5.85 12.57 -0.43
CA TYR A 50 -4.44 12.19 -0.45
C TYR A 50 -4.11 11.24 -1.60
N PHE A 51 -4.83 10.14 -1.75
CA PHE A 51 -4.57 9.18 -2.84
C PHE A 51 -4.78 9.76 -4.24
N MET A 52 -5.58 10.82 -4.39
CA MET A 52 -5.78 11.50 -5.67
C MET A 52 -4.74 12.59 -5.97
N ARG A 53 -4.23 13.28 -4.95
CA ARG A 53 -3.45 14.53 -5.12
C ARG A 53 -1.99 14.44 -4.69
N CYS A 54 -1.59 13.36 -4.01
CA CYS A 54 -0.26 13.23 -3.42
C CYS A 54 0.87 13.44 -4.43
N ARG A 55 0.76 12.90 -5.66
CA ARG A 55 1.77 13.04 -6.72
C ARG A 55 2.02 14.50 -7.13
N HIS A 56 0.98 15.32 -7.20
CA HIS A 56 1.11 16.73 -7.58
C HIS A 56 1.86 17.54 -6.52
N ASN A 57 1.84 17.08 -5.27
CA ASN A 57 2.45 17.76 -4.14
C ASN A 57 3.77 17.09 -3.69
N LEU A 58 4.26 16.09 -4.43
CA LEU A 58 5.44 15.29 -4.09
C LEU A 58 5.32 14.64 -2.69
N ILE A 59 4.15 14.09 -2.40
CA ILE A 59 3.85 13.42 -1.13
C ILE A 59 3.70 11.93 -1.40
N ASP A 60 4.19 11.10 -0.48
CA ASP A 60 3.91 9.67 -0.46
C ASP A 60 2.83 9.37 0.58
N VAL A 61 1.97 8.41 0.28
CA VAL A 61 0.88 7.99 1.16
C VAL A 61 0.86 6.47 1.31
N CYS A 62 0.75 6.00 2.55
CA CYS A 62 0.52 4.60 2.86
C CYS A 62 -0.78 4.46 3.64
N TYR A 63 -1.55 3.42 3.30
CA TYR A 63 -2.74 3.00 4.03
C TYR A 63 -2.46 1.61 4.62
N LEU A 64 -2.56 1.48 5.93
CA LEU A 64 -2.42 0.20 6.62
C LEU A 64 -3.80 -0.35 6.96
N ALA A 65 -4.08 -1.56 6.48
CA ALA A 65 -5.37 -2.23 6.68
C ALA A 65 -5.16 -3.69 7.10
N GLN A 66 -6.02 -4.17 7.99
CA GLN A 66 -6.05 -5.59 8.37
C GLN A 66 -6.71 -6.47 7.29
N SER A 67 -7.64 -5.92 6.51
CA SER A 67 -8.36 -6.64 5.47
C SER A 67 -8.44 -5.80 4.20
N TYR A 68 -8.04 -6.40 3.08
CA TYR A 68 -8.06 -5.75 1.77
C TYR A 68 -9.47 -5.28 1.36
N SER A 69 -10.48 -6.12 1.56
CA SER A 69 -11.88 -5.82 1.25
C SER A 69 -12.45 -4.62 2.03
N ARG A 70 -11.90 -4.27 3.20
CA ARG A 70 -12.32 -3.11 3.98
C ARG A 70 -11.82 -1.79 3.41
N VAL A 71 -10.76 -1.81 2.60
CA VAL A 71 -10.24 -0.61 1.96
C VAL A 71 -11.20 -0.20 0.84
N PRO A 72 -11.68 1.05 0.79
CA PRO A 72 -12.52 1.52 -0.31
C PRO A 72 -11.84 1.29 -1.66
N LYS A 73 -12.55 0.64 -2.59
CA LYS A 73 -12.01 0.38 -3.93
C LYS A 73 -11.74 1.70 -4.67
N GLN A 74 -12.82 2.46 -4.85
CA GLN A 74 -12.79 3.73 -5.55
C GLN A 74 -11.89 4.71 -4.79
N LEU A 75 -10.99 5.33 -5.56
CA LEU A 75 -10.09 6.41 -5.14
C LEU A 75 -8.95 6.02 -4.20
N ILE A 76 -8.97 4.85 -3.55
CA ILE A 76 -7.87 4.38 -2.69
C ILE A 76 -7.19 3.19 -3.34
N ARG A 77 -7.83 2.01 -3.41
CA ARG A 77 -7.20 0.82 -4.02
C ARG A 77 -6.86 1.06 -5.49
N ASP A 78 -7.78 1.61 -6.27
CA ASP A 78 -7.56 1.88 -7.70
C ASP A 78 -6.40 2.87 -7.96
N ASN A 79 -6.05 3.71 -6.99
CA ASN A 79 -4.94 4.67 -7.09
C ASN A 79 -3.63 4.19 -6.44
N ALA A 80 -3.63 3.04 -5.75
CA ALA A 80 -2.43 2.48 -5.15
C ALA A 80 -1.50 1.94 -6.24
N ASN A 81 -0.26 2.40 -6.23
CA ASN A 81 0.78 1.97 -7.19
C ASN A 81 1.75 0.93 -6.62
N PHE A 82 1.70 0.71 -5.31
CA PHE A 82 2.60 -0.18 -4.60
C PHE A 82 1.83 -0.87 -3.46
N ILE A 83 1.63 -2.18 -3.58
CA ILE A 83 0.82 -2.97 -2.67
C ILE A 83 1.71 -3.97 -1.96
N VAL A 84 1.77 -3.88 -0.63
CA VAL A 84 2.44 -4.85 0.25
C VAL A 84 1.38 -5.79 0.81
N LEU A 85 1.46 -7.07 0.48
CA LEU A 85 0.43 -8.06 0.78
C LEU A 85 0.98 -9.22 1.60
N PHE A 86 0.62 -9.25 2.87
CA PHE A 86 0.78 -10.42 3.73
C PHE A 86 -0.23 -11.51 3.34
N LYS A 87 -0.06 -12.72 3.88
CA LYS A 87 -0.95 -13.86 3.61
C LYS A 87 -2.44 -13.48 3.71
N GLN A 88 -3.17 -13.73 2.63
CA GLN A 88 -4.60 -13.48 2.51
C GLN A 88 -5.42 -14.78 2.50
N ASP A 89 -6.72 -14.67 2.76
CA ASP A 89 -7.68 -15.70 2.38
C ASP A 89 -7.95 -15.70 0.86
N GLU A 90 -8.62 -16.74 0.37
CA GLU A 90 -8.90 -16.92 -1.06
C GLU A 90 -9.71 -15.76 -1.66
N ILE A 91 -10.65 -15.20 -0.89
CA ILE A 91 -11.58 -14.17 -1.36
C ILE A 91 -10.82 -12.85 -1.56
N ASN A 92 -10.07 -12.41 -0.55
CA ASN A 92 -9.24 -11.21 -0.62
C ASN A 92 -8.15 -11.37 -1.69
N LEU A 93 -7.54 -12.56 -1.80
CA LEU A 93 -6.55 -12.84 -2.84
C LEU A 93 -7.14 -12.70 -4.25
N LYS A 94 -8.37 -13.18 -4.46
CA LYS A 94 -9.07 -13.04 -5.74
C LYS A 94 -9.40 -11.58 -6.06
N HIS A 95 -9.80 -10.79 -5.06
CA HIS A 95 -10.04 -9.36 -5.23
C HIS A 95 -8.76 -8.60 -5.64
N VAL A 96 -7.63 -8.87 -4.97
CA VAL A 96 -6.33 -8.27 -5.34
C VAL A 96 -5.97 -8.64 -6.78
N TYR A 97 -6.13 -9.91 -7.16
CA TYR A 97 -5.85 -10.36 -8.52
C TYR A 97 -6.70 -9.63 -9.55
N ASP A 98 -8.03 -9.60 -9.36
CA ASP A 98 -8.95 -9.01 -10.33
C ASP A 98 -8.68 -7.51 -10.54
N GLU A 99 -8.29 -6.82 -9.47
CA GLU A 99 -8.05 -5.37 -9.47
C GLU A 99 -6.66 -4.99 -9.98
N HIS A 100 -5.62 -5.79 -9.72
CA HIS A 100 -4.24 -5.38 -9.96
C HIS A 100 -3.40 -6.28 -10.87
N CYS A 101 -3.80 -7.53 -11.11
CA CYS A 101 -2.95 -8.55 -11.75
C CYS A 101 -3.59 -9.26 -12.95
N SER A 102 -4.92 -9.13 -13.12
CA SER A 102 -5.69 -9.89 -14.10
C SER A 102 -5.31 -9.64 -15.58
N GLY A 103 -4.57 -8.58 -15.85
CA GLY A 103 -4.12 -8.21 -17.20
C GLY A 103 -2.83 -8.88 -17.66
N ASP A 104 -2.00 -9.42 -16.76
CA ASP A 104 -0.62 -9.83 -17.07
C ASP A 104 -0.21 -11.24 -16.59
N ILE A 105 -0.97 -11.84 -15.67
CA ILE A 105 -0.73 -13.19 -15.14
C ILE A 105 -2.05 -13.94 -14.96
N LYS A 106 -2.08 -15.27 -15.06
CA LYS A 106 -3.29 -16.04 -14.73
C LYS A 106 -3.46 -16.15 -13.22
N TYR A 107 -4.71 -16.28 -12.76
CA TYR A 107 -4.99 -16.41 -11.33
C TYR A 107 -4.27 -17.57 -10.66
N SER A 108 -4.15 -18.71 -11.34
CA SER A 108 -3.43 -19.88 -10.82
C SER A 108 -1.95 -19.58 -10.58
N GLU A 109 -1.29 -18.91 -11.53
CA GLU A 109 0.12 -18.55 -11.44
C GLU A 109 0.36 -17.50 -10.34
N PHE A 110 -0.51 -16.49 -10.27
CA PHE A 110 -0.48 -15.49 -9.20
C PHE A 110 -0.66 -16.12 -7.82
N LYS A 111 -1.61 -17.04 -7.69
CA LYS A 111 -1.87 -17.77 -6.44
C LYS A 111 -0.67 -18.62 -6.03
N ASP A 112 -0.07 -19.35 -6.97
CA ASP A 112 1.11 -20.18 -6.71
C ASP A 112 2.31 -19.33 -6.31
N PHE A 113 2.51 -18.17 -6.95
CA PHE A 113 3.50 -17.17 -6.55
C PHE A 113 3.29 -16.72 -5.10
N CYS A 114 2.09 -16.22 -4.75
CA CYS A 114 1.81 -15.75 -3.39
C CYS A 114 2.01 -16.85 -2.35
N MET A 115 1.50 -18.06 -2.62
CA MET A 115 1.64 -19.20 -1.72
C MET A 115 3.10 -19.62 -1.54
N THR A 116 3.92 -19.51 -2.59
CA THR A 116 5.35 -19.83 -2.52
C THR A 116 6.09 -18.82 -1.63
N CYS A 117 5.85 -17.52 -1.81
CA CYS A 117 6.45 -16.49 -0.97
C CYS A 117 6.04 -16.65 0.51
N TRP A 118 4.75 -16.88 0.77
CA TRP A 118 4.24 -17.00 2.14
C TRP A 118 4.63 -18.29 2.87
N ARG A 119 5.24 -19.27 2.19
CA ARG A 119 5.78 -20.48 2.85
C ARG A 119 7.00 -20.20 3.71
N GLY A 120 7.72 -19.09 3.47
CA GLY A 120 8.94 -18.74 4.22
C GLY A 120 8.70 -18.43 5.70
N GLY A 121 7.48 -18.03 6.09
CA GLY A 121 7.16 -17.73 7.49
C GLY A 121 6.06 -16.69 7.68
N ARG A 122 5.84 -16.31 8.95
CA ARG A 122 4.76 -15.39 9.37
C ARG A 122 4.89 -13.98 8.79
N PHE A 123 6.11 -13.51 8.57
CA PHE A 123 6.39 -12.13 8.17
C PHE A 123 6.66 -11.98 6.68
N GLU A 124 6.45 -13.06 5.91
CA GLU A 124 6.60 -13.03 4.48
C GLU A 124 5.43 -12.27 3.83
N PHE A 125 5.77 -11.46 2.83
CA PHE A 125 4.81 -10.69 2.05
C PHE A 125 5.23 -10.65 0.59
N VAL A 126 4.24 -10.44 -0.27
CA VAL A 126 4.47 -10.14 -1.68
C VAL A 126 4.30 -8.65 -1.90
N VAL A 127 5.00 -8.14 -2.91
CA VAL A 127 4.83 -6.77 -3.39
C VAL A 127 4.30 -6.82 -4.81
N ILE A 128 3.31 -5.97 -5.09
CA ILE A 128 2.79 -5.71 -6.43
C ILE A 128 3.02 -4.23 -6.73
N SER A 129 3.86 -3.93 -7.72
CA SER A 129 4.14 -2.57 -8.18
C SER A 129 3.53 -2.32 -9.55
N SER A 130 2.55 -1.42 -9.63
CA SER A 130 1.88 -1.08 -10.90
C SER A 130 2.75 -0.23 -11.83
N GLU A 131 3.87 0.31 -11.33
CA GLU A 131 4.78 1.18 -12.09
C GLU A 131 5.80 0.39 -12.91
N HIS A 132 5.87 -0.92 -12.69
CA HIS A 132 6.81 -1.82 -13.33
C HIS A 132 6.08 -2.80 -14.24
N GLU A 133 6.77 -3.22 -15.31
CA GLU A 133 6.30 -4.30 -16.17
C GLU A 133 6.43 -5.66 -15.46
N ARG A 134 5.64 -6.64 -15.92
CA ARG A 134 5.50 -7.98 -15.33
C ARG A 134 6.85 -8.59 -14.93
N ASP A 135 7.77 -8.66 -15.89
CA ASP A 135 9.06 -9.33 -15.73
C ASP A 135 10.19 -8.34 -15.39
N ASN A 136 9.83 -7.11 -15.03
CA ASN A 136 10.76 -6.03 -14.67
C ASN A 136 10.41 -5.43 -13.30
N GLY A 137 10.06 -6.28 -12.35
CA GLY A 137 9.91 -5.93 -10.95
C GLY A 137 8.52 -5.50 -10.50
N ARG A 138 7.48 -5.84 -11.27
CA ARG A 138 6.08 -5.77 -10.83
C ARG A 138 5.80 -6.67 -9.63
N TYR A 139 6.23 -7.94 -9.69
CA TYR A 139 6.03 -8.90 -8.61
C TYR A 139 7.32 -9.13 -7.84
N ARG A 140 7.23 -9.07 -6.51
CA ARG A 140 8.40 -9.27 -5.63
C ARG A 140 8.05 -10.10 -4.41
N HIS A 141 9.02 -10.86 -3.94
CA HIS A 141 9.02 -11.46 -2.61
C HIS A 141 9.80 -10.52 -1.68
N GLY A 142 9.11 -9.91 -0.71
CA GLY A 142 9.69 -8.81 0.04
C GLY A 142 9.95 -7.58 -0.85
N PHE A 143 10.85 -6.70 -0.42
CA PHE A 143 11.21 -5.51 -1.21
C PHE A 143 12.30 -5.78 -2.24
N ASP A 144 13.18 -6.74 -1.98
CA ASP A 144 14.46 -6.89 -2.66
C ASP A 144 14.53 -8.07 -3.64
N THR A 145 13.58 -9.01 -3.59
CA THR A 145 13.61 -10.21 -4.46
C THR A 145 12.58 -10.08 -5.58
N TYR A 146 13.07 -9.79 -6.79
CA TYR A 146 12.23 -9.69 -7.99
C TYR A 146 11.84 -11.08 -8.50
N VAL A 147 10.57 -11.23 -8.90
CA VAL A 147 10.06 -12.48 -9.48
C VAL A 147 9.81 -12.27 -10.96
N ILE A 148 10.34 -13.19 -11.76
CA ILE A 148 10.10 -13.29 -13.21
C ILE A 148 9.03 -14.38 -13.40
N ILE A 149 7.95 -14.07 -14.11
CA ILE A 149 6.77 -14.94 -14.24
C ILE A 149 6.50 -15.31 -15.69
#